data_AF-A0A484KAR0-F1
#
_entry.id   AF-A0A484KAR0-F1
#
_cell.length_a   1.000
_cell.length_b   1.000
_cell.length_c   1.000
_cell.angle_alpha   90.00
_cell.angle_beta   90.00
_cell.angle_gamma   90.00
#
_symmetry.space_group_name_H-M   'P 1'
#
loop_
_entity.id
_entity.type
_entity.pdbx_description
1 polymer ?
#
loop_
_entity_poly.entity_id
_entity_poly.type
_entity_poly.pdbx_seq_one_letter_code
_entity_poly.pdbx_strand_id
1 'polypeptide(L)'
;MLSSDHSPSEPALKLLREGNFLKAWGGISSLQFVLPVTWTYGKKHGVTFEEMVSWWSEKPAKLAGLNSKGSIVSGKDADIVIWQPETEFDLDDNHPIHLKHPSISAYLGSRLSGKVLATFVRGNIVFREGKHAPNACGVPILAT
;
A
#
# COMPACT_ATOMS: atom_id res chain seq x y z
N MET A 1 -4.90 -8.72 -11.12
CA MET A 1 -4.80 -7.29 -10.74
C MET A 1 -5.25 -7.22 -9.30
N LEU A 2 -4.60 -6.42 -8.48
CA LEU A 2 -4.96 -6.22 -7.08
C LEU A 2 -5.26 -4.74 -6.81
N SER A 3 -6.06 -4.51 -5.78
CA SER A 3 -6.37 -3.19 -5.21
C SER A 3 -6.52 -3.34 -3.70
N SER A 4 -6.51 -2.22 -2.98
CA SER A 4 -6.61 -2.20 -1.51
C SER A 4 -8.05 -2.13 -0.99
N ASP A 5 -8.97 -1.59 -1.79
CA ASP A 5 -10.28 -1.12 -1.30
C ASP A 5 -10.15 -0.26 -0.04
N HIS A 6 -9.11 0.59 0.02
CA HIS A 6 -8.81 1.42 1.18
C HIS A 6 -9.97 2.38 1.46
N SER A 7 -10.74 2.05 2.51
CA SER A 7 -11.97 2.74 2.90
C SER A 7 -11.94 2.97 4.42
N PRO A 8 -11.11 3.93 4.88
CA PRO A 8 -10.94 4.22 6.31
C PRO A 8 -12.22 4.84 6.89
N SER A 9 -12.58 4.41 8.10
CA SER A 9 -13.68 4.99 8.88
C SER A 9 -13.22 5.31 10.29
N GLU A 10 -13.96 6.18 10.97
CA GLU A 10 -13.72 6.45 12.38
C GLU A 10 -13.80 5.15 13.21
N PRO A 11 -12.90 4.92 14.17
CA PRO A 11 -12.91 3.72 15.00
C PRO A 11 -14.25 3.47 15.72
N ALA A 12 -14.93 4.55 16.15
CA ALA A 12 -16.21 4.46 16.83
C ALA A 12 -17.31 3.82 15.96
N LEU A 13 -17.27 4.04 14.64
CA LEU A 13 -18.26 3.49 13.70
C LEU A 13 -18.08 1.99 13.46
N LYS A 14 -16.99 1.37 13.92
CA LYS A 14 -16.81 -0.08 13.86
C LYS A 14 -17.63 -0.83 14.91
N LEU A 15 -18.15 -0.13 15.94
CA LEU A 15 -19.01 -0.69 16.97
C LEU A 15 -18.48 -2.01 17.57
N LEU A 16 -17.15 -2.13 17.73
CA LEU A 16 -16.48 -3.38 18.13
C LEU A 16 -16.99 -3.95 19.45
N ARG A 17 -17.44 -3.09 20.37
CA ARG A 17 -18.03 -3.51 21.66
C ARG A 17 -19.46 -4.03 21.52
N GLU A 18 -20.25 -3.50 20.59
CA GLU A 18 -21.61 -3.96 20.34
C GLU A 18 -21.60 -5.32 19.62
N GLY A 19 -20.62 -5.55 18.74
CA GLY A 19 -20.46 -6.83 18.02
C GLY A 19 -21.53 -7.07 16.94
N ASN A 20 -22.37 -6.08 16.64
CA ASN A 20 -23.38 -6.19 15.59
C ASN A 20 -22.82 -5.74 14.23
N PHE A 21 -22.39 -6.71 13.42
CA PHE A 21 -21.80 -6.44 12.11
C PHE A 21 -22.75 -5.77 11.11
N LEU A 22 -24.08 -5.88 11.30
CA LEU A 22 -25.05 -5.20 10.43
C LEU A 22 -25.11 -3.69 10.67
N LYS A 23 -24.68 -3.23 11.86
CA LYS A 23 -24.61 -1.81 12.20
C LYS A 23 -23.21 -1.22 12.02
N ALA A 24 -22.18 -2.04 12.14
CA ALA A 24 -20.80 -1.60 12.01
C ALA A 24 -20.50 -1.08 10.59
N TRP A 25 -19.79 0.04 10.50
CA TRP A 25 -19.34 0.57 9.22
C TRP A 25 -18.32 -0.37 8.55
N GLY A 26 -18.55 -0.73 7.29
CA GLY A 26 -17.67 -1.61 6.51
C GLY A 26 -16.33 -0.98 6.11
N GLY A 27 -15.45 -1.75 5.46
CA GLY A 27 -14.17 -1.24 4.93
C GLY A 27 -13.00 -1.26 5.92
N ILE A 28 -11.77 -1.19 5.40
CA ILE A 28 -10.54 -1.23 6.20
C ILE A 28 -9.49 -0.26 5.67
N SER A 29 -8.54 0.10 6.52
CA SER A 29 -7.42 0.97 6.17
C SER A 29 -6.21 0.15 5.71
N SER A 30 -6.06 -0.07 4.40
CA SER A 30 -4.98 -0.97 3.89
C SER A 30 -3.86 -0.34 3.08
N LEU A 31 -3.97 0.90 2.62
CA LEU A 31 -3.07 1.45 1.58
C LEU A 31 -1.57 1.37 1.93
N GLN A 32 -1.21 1.59 3.20
CA GLN A 32 0.18 1.48 3.67
C GLN A 32 0.72 0.05 3.65
N PHE A 33 -0.15 -0.95 3.86
CA PHE A 33 0.25 -2.32 4.18
C PHE A 33 0.02 -3.33 3.05
N VAL A 34 -0.68 -2.96 1.98
CA VAL A 34 -1.00 -3.93 0.91
C VAL A 34 0.22 -4.62 0.31
N LEU A 35 1.33 -3.90 0.07
CA LEU A 35 2.55 -4.49 -0.47
C LEU A 35 3.17 -5.54 0.48
N PRO A 36 3.52 -5.22 1.75
CA PRO A 36 4.07 -6.21 2.66
C PRO A 36 3.06 -7.34 2.99
N VAL A 37 1.76 -7.05 3.08
CA VAL A 37 0.74 -8.10 3.30
C VAL A 37 0.71 -9.08 2.13
N THR A 38 0.56 -8.60 0.89
CA THR A 38 0.53 -9.50 -0.28
C THR A 38 1.82 -10.29 -0.41
N TRP A 39 2.98 -9.67 -0.17
CA TRP A 39 4.26 -10.38 -0.22
C TRP A 39 4.38 -11.46 0.86
N THR A 40 4.10 -11.12 2.11
CA THR A 40 4.24 -12.02 3.27
C THR A 40 3.44 -13.31 3.11
N TYR A 41 2.19 -13.21 2.65
CA TYR A 41 1.34 -14.37 2.49
C TYR A 41 1.55 -15.02 1.11
N GLY A 42 1.73 -14.23 0.05
CA GLY A 42 1.94 -14.72 -1.30
C GLY A 42 3.20 -15.58 -1.43
N LYS A 43 4.32 -15.16 -0.85
CA LYS A 43 5.59 -15.90 -0.97
C LYS A 43 5.50 -17.32 -0.39
N LYS A 44 4.64 -17.55 0.60
CA LYS A 44 4.36 -18.89 1.17
C LYS A 44 3.66 -19.83 0.18
N HIS A 45 3.02 -19.26 -0.84
CA HIS A 45 2.31 -19.98 -1.89
C HIS A 45 3.01 -19.89 -3.25
N GLY A 46 4.29 -19.50 -3.27
CA GLY A 46 5.10 -19.45 -4.49
C GLY A 46 4.91 -18.19 -5.35
N VAL A 47 4.27 -17.13 -4.82
CA VAL A 47 4.15 -15.87 -5.55
C VAL A 47 5.52 -15.27 -5.84
N THR A 48 5.76 -14.88 -7.09
CA THR A 48 7.04 -14.30 -7.54
C THR A 48 7.02 -12.77 -7.55
N PHE A 49 8.19 -12.15 -7.72
CA PHE A 49 8.30 -10.70 -7.90
C PHE A 49 7.60 -10.22 -9.18
N GLU A 50 7.71 -10.98 -10.26
CA GLU A 50 7.07 -10.70 -11.54
C GLU A 50 5.55 -10.68 -11.39
N GLU A 51 4.99 -11.61 -10.61
CA GLU A 51 3.56 -11.61 -10.31
C GLU A 51 3.15 -10.41 -9.46
N MET A 52 3.93 -10.05 -8.44
CA MET A 52 3.71 -8.85 -7.63
C MET A 52 3.68 -7.59 -8.50
N VAL A 53 4.68 -7.40 -9.36
CA VAL A 53 4.76 -6.27 -10.30
C VAL A 53 3.58 -6.29 -11.27
N SER A 54 3.25 -7.47 -11.82
CA SER A 54 2.14 -7.60 -12.76
C SER A 54 0.80 -7.24 -12.13
N TRP A 55 0.55 -7.68 -10.89
CA TRP A 55 -0.73 -7.47 -10.21
C TRP A 55 -0.92 -6.06 -9.67
N TRP A 56 0.14 -5.46 -9.11
CA TRP A 56 0.08 -4.16 -8.44
C TRP A 56 0.44 -2.97 -9.33
N SER A 57 1.08 -3.19 -10.48
CA SER A 57 1.57 -2.08 -11.31
C SER A 57 1.20 -2.24 -12.80
N GLU A 58 1.59 -3.33 -13.43
CA GLU A 58 1.40 -3.51 -14.88
C GLU A 58 -0.09 -3.61 -15.28
N LYS A 59 -0.84 -4.53 -14.66
CA LYS A 59 -2.26 -4.77 -14.98
C LYS A 59 -3.13 -3.55 -14.66
N PRO A 60 -2.98 -2.86 -13.50
CA PRO A 60 -3.69 -1.60 -13.26
C PRO A 60 -3.38 -0.51 -14.29
N ALA A 61 -2.10 -0.30 -14.63
CA ALA A 61 -1.72 0.70 -15.63
C ALA A 61 -2.33 0.38 -17.01
N LYS A 62 -2.28 -0.89 -17.42
CA LYS A 62 -2.90 -1.36 -18.67
C LYS A 62 -4.41 -1.16 -18.67
N LEU A 63 -5.10 -1.52 -17.59
CA LEU A 63 -6.55 -1.32 -17.45
C LEU A 63 -6.93 0.15 -17.57
N ALA A 64 -6.13 1.04 -16.96
CA ALA A 64 -6.35 2.47 -16.97
C ALA A 64 -5.87 3.17 -18.26
N GLY A 65 -5.30 2.44 -19.24
CA GLY A 65 -4.76 3.02 -20.48
C GLY A 65 -3.49 3.86 -20.30
N LEU A 66 -2.75 3.66 -19.19
CA LEU A 66 -1.60 4.47 -18.81
C LEU A 66 -0.28 3.90 -19.34
N ASN A 67 0.11 4.32 -20.55
CA ASN A 67 1.35 3.85 -21.19
C ASN A 67 2.63 4.29 -20.47
N SER A 68 2.60 5.45 -19.77
CA SER A 68 3.77 5.97 -19.03
C SER A 68 4.02 5.29 -17.69
N LYS A 69 3.15 4.38 -17.24
CA LYS A 69 3.21 3.77 -15.90
C LYS A 69 3.38 2.25 -15.96
N GLY A 70 3.55 1.65 -14.78
CA GLY A 70 3.47 0.19 -14.57
C GLY A 70 4.70 -0.62 -14.95
N SER A 71 5.79 0.01 -15.41
CA SER A 71 7.06 -0.69 -15.65
C SER A 71 8.27 0.25 -15.57
N ILE A 72 9.46 -0.32 -15.34
CA ILE A 72 10.73 0.41 -15.32
C ILE A 72 11.37 0.27 -16.70
N VAL A 73 11.12 1.23 -17.57
CA VAL A 73 11.63 1.31 -18.95
C VAL A 73 11.93 2.77 -19.26
N SER A 74 12.97 3.03 -20.07
CA SER A 74 13.29 4.38 -20.53
C SER A 74 12.07 5.07 -21.15
N GLY A 75 11.86 6.34 -20.81
CA GLY A 75 10.72 7.16 -21.27
C GLY A 75 9.45 7.04 -20.42
N LYS A 76 9.39 6.15 -19.43
CA LYS A 76 8.28 6.07 -18.47
C LYS A 76 8.47 6.97 -17.24
N ASP A 77 7.38 7.23 -16.54
CA ASP A 77 7.42 7.98 -15.28
C ASP A 77 8.29 7.24 -14.27
N ALA A 78 9.17 7.97 -13.59
CA ALA A 78 10.00 7.43 -12.50
C ALA A 78 9.18 7.28 -11.20
N ASP A 79 8.14 6.45 -11.27
CA ASP A 79 7.32 5.98 -10.14
C ASP A 79 7.93 4.66 -9.62
N ILE A 80 8.78 4.75 -8.61
CA ILE A 80 9.68 3.66 -8.19
C ILE A 80 9.59 3.47 -6.68
N VAL A 81 9.62 2.20 -6.23
CA VAL A 81 9.78 1.84 -4.83
C VAL A 81 11.15 1.19 -4.60
N ILE A 82 11.84 1.60 -3.56
CA ILE A 82 13.05 0.94 -3.06
C ILE A 82 12.62 0.07 -1.89
N TRP A 83 12.81 -1.24 -2.01
CA TRP A 83 12.13 -2.23 -1.18
C TRP A 83 13.08 -3.31 -0.69
N GLN A 84 12.97 -3.68 0.59
CA GLN A 84 13.64 -4.84 1.18
C GLN A 84 12.61 -5.94 1.46
N PRO A 85 12.40 -6.88 0.52
CA PRO A 85 11.32 -7.87 0.58
C PRO A 85 11.44 -8.83 1.77
N GLU A 86 12.67 -9.17 2.19
CA GLU A 86 12.89 -10.13 3.28
C GLU A 86 13.02 -9.49 4.66
N THR A 87 13.00 -8.16 4.76
CA THR A 87 13.02 -7.50 6.07
C THR A 87 11.68 -7.68 6.76
N GLU A 88 11.69 -8.41 7.86
CA GLU A 88 10.53 -8.65 8.70
C GLU A 88 10.32 -7.54 9.73
N PHE A 89 9.07 -7.32 10.11
CA PHE A 89 8.66 -6.40 11.15
C PHE A 89 7.33 -6.84 11.76
N ASP A 90 7.16 -6.59 13.05
CA ASP A 90 5.88 -6.75 13.73
C ASP A 90 5.07 -5.45 13.59
N LEU A 91 3.78 -5.58 13.29
CA LEU A 91 2.84 -4.46 13.26
C LEU A 91 2.20 -4.30 14.64
N ASP A 92 3.03 -3.90 15.60
CA ASP A 92 2.65 -3.60 16.98
C ASP A 92 2.30 -2.11 17.18
N ASP A 93 2.02 -1.72 18.42
CA ASP A 93 1.69 -0.33 18.79
C ASP A 93 2.86 0.65 18.56
N ASN A 94 4.09 0.15 18.37
CA ASN A 94 5.28 0.98 18.13
C ASN A 94 5.58 1.17 16.64
N HIS A 95 4.95 0.37 15.77
CA HIS A 95 5.16 0.49 14.34
C HIS A 95 4.54 1.79 13.80
N PRO A 96 5.28 2.62 13.02
CA PRO A 96 4.72 3.85 12.47
C PRO A 96 3.55 3.59 11.51
N ILE A 97 2.36 4.10 11.86
CA ILE A 97 1.17 4.03 11.02
C ILE A 97 0.84 5.43 10.49
N HIS A 98 0.77 5.56 9.17
CA HIS A 98 0.55 6.80 8.43
C HIS A 98 -0.84 6.87 7.78
N LEU A 99 -1.78 6.07 8.28
CA LEU A 99 -3.18 6.05 7.85
C LEU A 99 -3.99 7.10 8.60
N LYS A 100 -5.11 7.54 8.04
CA LYS A 100 -5.98 8.57 8.63
C LYS A 100 -6.42 8.27 10.08
N HIS A 101 -6.65 6.99 10.39
CA HIS A 101 -6.98 6.51 11.73
C HIS A 101 -5.94 5.48 12.17
N PRO A 102 -4.79 5.90 12.72
CA PRO A 102 -3.66 5.01 12.98
C PRO A 102 -3.91 4.01 14.12
N SER A 103 -4.86 4.30 15.01
CA SER A 103 -5.23 3.43 16.13
C SER A 103 -6.03 2.17 15.72
N ILE A 104 -6.33 2.01 14.44
CA ILE A 104 -7.09 0.86 13.94
C ILE A 104 -6.58 0.40 12.57
N SER A 105 -6.21 -0.87 12.48
CA SER A 105 -5.87 -1.55 11.23
C SER A 105 -6.21 -3.03 11.35
N ALA A 106 -6.69 -3.63 10.25
CA ALA A 106 -7.01 -5.06 10.18
C ALA A 106 -5.76 -5.94 10.27
N TYR A 107 -4.57 -5.35 10.17
CA TYR A 107 -3.29 -6.04 10.17
C TYR A 107 -2.55 -5.95 11.51
N LEU A 108 -3.06 -5.19 12.50
CA LEU A 108 -2.41 -5.03 13.81
C LEU A 108 -2.16 -6.40 14.45
N GLY A 109 -1.00 -6.56 15.09
CA GLY A 109 -0.54 -7.82 15.69
C GLY A 109 0.01 -8.84 14.68
N SER A 110 0.11 -8.50 13.40
CA SER A 110 0.67 -9.39 12.38
C SER A 110 2.19 -9.18 12.25
N ARG A 111 2.92 -10.27 12.01
CA ARG A 111 4.32 -10.23 11.55
C ARG A 111 4.35 -10.23 10.03
N LEU A 112 4.92 -9.19 9.43
CA LEU A 112 4.99 -8.99 7.98
C LEU A 112 6.44 -8.93 7.50
N SER A 113 6.64 -9.10 6.21
CA SER A 113 7.90 -8.95 5.50
C SER A 113 7.73 -7.98 4.33
N GLY A 114 8.77 -7.18 4.06
CA GLY A 114 8.80 -6.29 2.92
C GLY A 114 8.81 -4.81 3.33
N LYS A 115 9.94 -4.34 3.85
CA LYS A 115 10.11 -2.95 4.29
C LYS A 115 10.34 -2.01 3.10
N VAL A 116 9.50 -0.98 2.97
CA VAL A 116 9.72 0.11 2.02
C VAL A 116 10.77 1.06 2.57
N LEU A 117 11.86 1.28 1.82
CA LEU A 117 12.95 2.18 2.20
C LEU A 117 12.74 3.58 1.63
N ALA A 118 12.31 3.67 0.38
CA ALA A 118 12.02 4.93 -0.29
C ALA A 118 10.96 4.75 -1.37
N THR A 119 10.25 5.83 -1.68
CA THR A 119 9.27 5.89 -2.77
C THR A 119 9.50 7.15 -3.59
N PHE A 120 9.46 7.00 -4.91
CA PHE A 120 9.60 8.06 -5.89
C PHE A 120 8.30 8.21 -6.67
N VAL A 121 7.90 9.45 -6.92
CA VAL A 121 6.79 9.79 -7.82
C VAL A 121 7.32 10.76 -8.87
N ARG A 122 7.34 10.33 -10.13
CA ARG A 122 7.96 11.04 -11.26
C ARG A 122 9.36 11.57 -10.92
N GLY A 123 10.17 10.74 -10.27
CA GLY A 123 11.56 11.07 -9.90
C GLY A 123 11.72 11.89 -8.63
N ASN A 124 10.64 12.35 -8.00
CA ASN A 124 10.69 13.06 -6.72
C ASN A 124 10.62 12.08 -5.56
N ILE A 125 11.53 12.17 -4.59
CA ILE A 125 11.47 11.37 -3.36
C ILE A 125 10.28 11.85 -2.53
N VAL A 126 9.28 11.00 -2.34
CA VAL A 126 8.07 11.30 -1.56
C VAL A 126 8.05 10.58 -0.20
N PHE A 127 8.87 9.55 -0.05
CA PHE A 127 9.06 8.84 1.21
C PHE A 127 10.50 8.36 1.30
N ARG A 128 11.12 8.48 2.48
CA ARG A 128 12.43 7.90 2.79
C ARG A 128 12.57 7.66 4.28
N GLU A 129 13.00 6.46 4.67
CA GLU A 129 13.36 6.12 6.05
C GLU A 129 12.29 6.51 7.08
N GLY A 130 11.01 6.21 6.80
CA GLY A 130 9.90 6.50 7.70
C GLY A 130 9.38 7.94 7.67
N LYS A 131 9.88 8.78 6.76
CA LYS A 131 9.48 10.19 6.64
C LYS A 131 8.89 10.47 5.26
N HIS A 132 7.74 11.14 5.24
CA HIS A 132 7.12 11.65 4.02
C HIS A 132 7.74 13.00 3.63
N ALA A 133 7.76 13.31 2.33
CA ALA A 133 8.09 14.64 1.86
C ALA A 133 7.07 15.67 2.40
N PRO A 134 7.49 16.91 2.70
CA PRO A 134 6.61 17.93 3.25
C PRO A 134 5.57 18.43 2.23
N ASN A 135 5.89 18.35 0.94
CA ASN A 135 5.06 18.86 -0.14
C ASN A 135 4.56 17.71 -1.02
N ALA A 136 3.28 17.75 -1.37
CA ALA A 136 2.72 16.86 -2.38
C ALA A 136 3.23 17.27 -3.78
N CYS A 137 3.58 16.28 -4.59
CA CYS A 137 4.04 16.49 -5.97
C CYS A 137 3.18 15.76 -7.00
N GLY A 138 2.00 15.27 -6.61
CA GLY A 138 1.04 14.55 -7.46
C GLY A 138 0.44 15.44 -8.55
N VAL A 139 0.02 14.82 -9.66
CA VAL A 139 -0.74 15.48 -10.74
C VAL A 139 -1.86 14.55 -11.19
N PRO A 140 -2.98 15.07 -11.70
CA PRO A 140 -4.02 14.26 -12.34
C PRO A 140 -3.44 13.45 -13.51
N ILE A 141 -3.85 12.19 -13.65
CA ILE A 141 -3.36 11.27 -14.69
C ILE A 141 -4.48 10.60 -15.51
N LEU A 142 -5.74 10.81 -15.11
CA LEU A 142 -6.93 10.28 -15.79
C LEU A 142 -7.94 11.40 -16.14
N ALA A 143 -7.60 12.65 -15.86
CA ALA A 143 -8.41 13.79 -16.25
C ALA A 143 -8.00 14.20 -17.66
N THR A 144 -8.75 13.71 -18.65
CA THR A 144 -8.87 14.35 -19.97
C THR A 144 -9.94 15.42 -19.91
#